data_AF-A0A9J8CK74-F1
#
_entry.id   AF-A0A9J8CK74-F1
#
_cell.length_a   1.000
_cell.length_b   1.000
_cell.length_c   1.000
_cell.angle_alpha   90.00
_cell.angle_beta   90.00
_cell.angle_gamma   90.00
#
_symmetry.space_group_name_H-M   'P 1'
#
loop_
_entity.id
_entity.type
_entity.pdbx_description
1 polymer ?
#
loop_
_entity_poly.entity_id
_entity_poly.type
_entity_poly.pdbx_seq_one_letter_code
_entity_poly.pdbx_strand_id
1 'polypeptide(L)'
;MIASLYLSIENSRYIFVKTAKIWTDAQSYCRQNYTDLPTIHNSEQNNQINQILLSGYYIWIGLFLDSWEWSDKWSLFFRHWAAGQPSQSSGSGDCVGMSTTDSGKWAQYSCDLQQPFICYGDAKFIKKQIIRLKLSCYGKCTLNDPSLQMAILNEVCICLKQPF
;
A
#
# COMPACT_ATOMS: atom_id res chain seq x y z
N MET A 1 7.21 34.38 -17.81
CA MET A 1 6.41 33.48 -16.95
C MET A 1 7.12 32.13 -16.95
N ILE A 2 7.82 31.80 -15.86
CA ILE A 2 8.47 30.48 -15.72
C ILE A 2 7.50 29.65 -14.89
N ALA A 3 6.76 28.75 -15.55
CA ALA A 3 6.00 27.73 -14.87
C ALA A 3 6.99 26.63 -14.46
N SER A 4 7.46 26.68 -13.21
CA SER A 4 8.20 25.57 -12.62
C SER A 4 7.23 24.43 -12.41
N LEU A 5 7.18 23.50 -13.36
CA LEU A 5 6.52 22.22 -13.22
C LEU A 5 7.35 21.39 -12.23
N TYR A 6 6.97 21.39 -10.95
CA TYR A 6 7.48 20.40 -10.01
C TYR A 6 6.99 19.04 -10.49
N LEU A 7 7.86 18.29 -11.15
CA LEU A 7 7.71 16.85 -11.28
C LEU A 7 7.79 16.29 -9.85
N SER A 8 6.65 15.96 -9.26
CA SER A 8 6.61 15.06 -8.12
C SER A 8 7.23 13.75 -8.57
N ILE A 9 8.50 13.54 -8.23
CA ILE A 9 9.11 12.22 -8.30
C ILE A 9 8.39 11.41 -7.21
N GLU A 10 7.26 10.80 -7.58
CA GLU A 10 6.62 9.79 -6.74
C GLU A 10 7.58 8.61 -6.67
N ASN A 11 8.45 8.60 -5.66
CA ASN A 11 9.27 7.46 -5.32
C ASN A 11 8.38 6.40 -4.64
N SER A 12 7.33 5.95 -5.33
CA SER A 12 6.41 4.92 -4.87
C SER A 12 7.17 3.61 -4.80
N ARG A 13 7.71 3.29 -3.62
CA ARG A 13 8.37 2.01 -3.36
C ARG A 13 7.32 0.90 -3.44
N TYR A 14 7.55 -0.09 -4.29
CA TYR A 14 6.77 -1.33 -4.32
C TYR A 14 7.41 -2.37 -3.41
N ILE A 15 6.61 -3.06 -2.61
CA ILE A 15 7.06 -4.04 -1.61
C ILE A 15 6.37 -5.37 -1.90
N PHE A 16 7.17 -6.39 -2.23
CA PHE A 16 6.68 -7.76 -2.42
C PHE A 16 6.49 -8.45 -1.07
N VAL A 17 5.27 -8.92 -0.82
CA VAL A 17 4.90 -9.68 0.37
C VAL A 17 4.61 -11.12 -0.03
N LYS A 18 5.52 -12.03 0.34
CA LYS A 18 5.45 -13.46 -0.03
C LYS A 18 4.32 -14.22 0.68
N THR A 19 3.89 -13.75 1.86
CA THR A 19 2.84 -14.43 2.65
C THR A 19 1.51 -14.33 1.93
N ALA A 20 1.00 -15.47 1.45
CA ALA A 20 -0.24 -15.51 0.68
C ALA A 20 -1.46 -15.10 1.53
N LYS A 21 -2.34 -14.29 0.94
CA LYS A 21 -3.58 -13.80 1.54
C LYS A 21 -4.68 -13.71 0.50
N ILE A 22 -5.94 -13.78 0.93
CA ILE A 22 -7.07 -13.36 0.09
C ILE A 22 -6.97 -11.86 -0.20
N TRP A 23 -7.60 -11.38 -1.26
CA TRP A 23 -7.38 -10.01 -1.73
C TRP A 23 -7.71 -8.94 -0.68
N THR A 24 -8.80 -9.11 0.06
CA THR A 24 -9.24 -8.19 1.13
C THR A 24 -8.26 -8.13 2.30
N ASP A 25 -7.69 -9.28 2.68
CA ASP A 25 -6.66 -9.38 3.72
C ASP A 25 -5.31 -8.81 3.25
N ALA A 26 -4.97 -9.00 1.97
CA ALA A 26 -3.79 -8.39 1.35
C ALA A 26 -3.90 -6.86 1.36
N GLN A 27 -5.05 -6.31 0.97
CA GLN A 27 -5.34 -4.87 1.03
C GLN A 27 -5.24 -4.34 2.46
N SER A 28 -5.88 -5.02 3.41
CA SER A 28 -5.85 -4.66 4.83
C SER A 28 -4.42 -4.66 5.37
N TYR A 29 -3.62 -5.65 5.01
CA TYR A 29 -2.22 -5.72 5.38
C TYR A 29 -1.43 -4.53 4.81
N CYS A 30 -1.61 -4.20 3.53
CA CYS A 30 -0.93 -3.06 2.93
C CYS A 30 -1.35 -1.75 3.60
N ARG A 31 -2.62 -1.55 3.93
CA ARG A 31 -3.08 -0.32 4.63
C ARG A 31 -2.58 -0.22 6.07
N GLN A 32 -2.36 -1.35 6.73
CA GLN A 32 -1.81 -1.40 8.09
C GLN A 32 -0.30 -1.12 8.11
N ASN A 33 0.45 -1.66 7.15
CA ASN A 33 1.92 -1.65 7.17
C ASN A 33 2.56 -0.68 6.16
N TYR A 34 1.81 -0.21 5.17
CA TYR A 34 2.23 0.61 4.02
C TYR A 34 1.07 1.55 3.59
N THR A 35 1.02 2.00 2.34
CA THR A 35 -0.12 2.79 1.84
C THR A 35 -1.30 1.90 1.46
N ASP A 36 -1.19 1.10 0.40
CA ASP A 36 -2.25 0.21 -0.09
C ASP A 36 -1.69 -0.81 -1.11
N LEU A 37 -2.54 -1.64 -1.73
CA LEU A 37 -2.24 -2.36 -2.97
C LEU A 37 -2.07 -1.36 -4.15
N PRO A 38 -1.16 -1.59 -5.12
CA PRO A 38 -0.86 -0.61 -6.15
C PRO A 38 -1.95 -0.48 -7.21
N THR A 39 -2.29 0.75 -7.55
CA THR A 39 -2.94 1.09 -8.82
C THR A 39 -1.85 1.32 -9.87
N ILE A 40 -1.95 0.64 -11.01
CA ILE A 40 -0.94 0.73 -12.08
C ILE A 40 -1.44 1.67 -13.17
N HIS A 41 -0.79 2.82 -13.32
CA HIS A 41 -1.21 3.90 -14.20
C HIS A 41 -0.54 3.88 -15.58
N ASN A 42 0.56 3.15 -15.74
CA ASN A 42 1.30 3.06 -17.00
C ASN A 42 2.20 1.81 -17.06
N SER A 43 2.78 1.57 -18.24
CA SER A 43 3.68 0.44 -18.51
C SER A 43 4.97 0.49 -17.69
N GLU A 44 5.49 1.67 -17.39
CA GLU A 44 6.71 1.83 -16.58
C GLU A 44 6.48 1.32 -15.16
N GLN A 45 5.39 1.72 -14.52
CA GLN A 45 4.99 1.20 -13.20
C GLN A 45 4.76 -0.31 -13.24
N ASN A 46 4.11 -0.83 -14.28
CA ASN A 46 3.91 -2.27 -14.46
C ASN A 46 5.24 -3.03 -14.53
N ASN A 47 6.20 -2.50 -15.28
CA ASN A 47 7.52 -3.09 -15.44
C ASN A 47 8.32 -3.05 -14.13
N GLN A 48 8.27 -1.93 -13.41
CA GLN A 48 8.90 -1.79 -12.09
C GLN A 48 8.38 -2.84 -11.10
N ILE A 49 7.06 -3.03 -11.05
CA ILE A 49 6.45 -4.08 -10.23
C ILE A 49 6.94 -5.44 -10.72
N ASN A 50 6.88 -5.74 -12.02
CA ASN A 50 7.25 -7.04 -12.57
C ASN A 50 8.71 -7.42 -12.29
N GLN A 51 9.64 -6.46 -12.26
CA GLN A 51 11.07 -6.69 -12.00
C GLN A 51 11.39 -7.13 -10.57
N ILE A 52 10.55 -6.80 -9.59
CA ILE A 52 10.77 -7.17 -8.19
C ILE A 52 10.11 -8.49 -7.79
N LEU A 53 9.37 -9.12 -8.71
CA LEU A 53 8.64 -10.34 -8.44
C LEU A 53 9.53 -11.57 -8.64
N LEU A 54 9.31 -12.59 -7.82
CA LEU A 54 9.86 -13.91 -8.07
C LEU A 54 9.06 -14.62 -9.18
N SER A 55 9.74 -15.33 -10.07
CA SER A 55 9.09 -16.10 -11.14
C SER A 55 8.16 -17.19 -10.58
N GLY A 56 7.04 -17.44 -11.27
CA GLY A 56 6.11 -18.54 -10.95
C GLY A 56 4.98 -18.19 -9.98
N TYR A 57 4.67 -16.91 -9.78
CA TYR A 57 3.59 -16.47 -8.91
C TYR A 57 2.55 -15.63 -9.66
N TYR A 58 1.31 -15.70 -9.17
CA TYR A 58 0.27 -14.73 -9.47
C TYR A 58 0.12 -13.83 -8.25
N ILE A 59 0.08 -12.51 -8.44
CA ILE A 59 0.31 -11.56 -7.36
C ILE A 59 -0.79 -10.51 -7.32
N TRP A 60 -1.42 -10.31 -6.17
CA TRP A 60 -2.50 -9.32 -6.04
C TRP A 60 -2.00 -7.90 -6.26
N ILE A 61 -2.79 -7.15 -7.05
CA ILE A 61 -2.67 -5.70 -7.27
C ILE A 61 -3.98 -5.00 -6.86
N GLY A 62 -3.98 -3.66 -6.82
CA GLY A 62 -5.09 -2.87 -6.29
C GLY A 62 -6.30 -2.76 -7.21
N LEU A 63 -6.21 -3.30 -8.43
CA LEU A 63 -7.35 -3.31 -9.36
C LEU A 63 -8.40 -4.31 -8.85
N PHE A 64 -9.61 -3.80 -8.64
CA PHE A 64 -10.78 -4.52 -8.17
C PHE A 64 -11.97 -4.07 -9.01
N LEU A 65 -12.74 -5.01 -9.56
CA LEU A 65 -13.89 -4.73 -10.42
C LEU A 65 -13.56 -3.79 -11.60
N ASP A 66 -12.72 -4.23 -12.55
CA ASP A 66 -12.60 -3.54 -13.85
C ASP A 66 -13.81 -3.86 -14.72
N SER A 67 -14.94 -3.40 -14.25
CA SER A 67 -16.17 -3.39 -15.01
C SER A 67 -16.08 -2.18 -15.96
N TRP A 68 -16.38 -2.39 -17.24
CA TRP A 68 -16.78 -1.37 -18.22
C TRP A 68 -15.73 -0.80 -19.19
N GLU A 69 -16.13 -0.86 -20.46
CA GLU A 69 -15.52 -0.23 -21.63
C GLU A 69 -16.12 1.16 -21.87
N TRP A 70 -15.35 2.07 -22.47
CA TRP A 70 -15.80 3.43 -22.79
C TRP A 70 -16.61 3.46 -24.10
N SER A 71 -17.78 4.10 -24.06
CA SER A 71 -18.65 4.27 -25.24
C SER A 71 -18.02 5.10 -26.37
N ASP A 72 -17.04 5.95 -26.04
CA ASP A 72 -16.30 6.84 -26.95
C ASP A 72 -14.87 6.35 -27.26
N LYS A 73 -14.48 5.16 -26.76
CA LYS A 73 -13.20 4.48 -27.01
C LYS A 73 -11.93 5.23 -26.59
N TRP A 74 -12.01 6.31 -25.82
CA TRP A 74 -10.80 7.03 -25.38
C TRP A 74 -10.26 6.46 -24.07
N SER A 75 -9.24 5.60 -24.15
CA SER A 75 -8.63 4.94 -22.99
C SER A 75 -7.62 5.84 -22.28
N LEU A 76 -8.06 6.59 -21.26
CA LEU A 76 -7.12 7.31 -20.38
C LEU A 76 -6.54 6.41 -19.27
N PHE A 77 -7.02 5.17 -19.13
CA PHE A 77 -6.56 4.27 -18.09
C PHE A 77 -5.77 3.11 -18.67
N PHE A 78 -4.52 2.96 -18.22
CA PHE A 78 -3.66 1.85 -18.59
C PHE A 78 -4.28 0.51 -18.21
N ARG A 79 -4.18 -0.45 -19.13
CA ARG A 79 -4.61 -1.84 -18.94
C ARG A 79 -3.55 -2.77 -19.49
N HIS A 80 -3.16 -3.76 -18.71
CA HIS A 80 -2.17 -4.77 -19.12
C HIS A 80 -2.75 -6.18 -19.03
N TRP A 81 -4.00 -6.35 -19.45
CA TRP A 81 -4.70 -7.63 -19.48
C TRP A 81 -3.97 -8.67 -20.34
N ALA A 82 -3.96 -9.91 -19.87
CA ALA A 82 -3.60 -11.09 -20.65
C ALA A 82 -4.61 -11.31 -21.78
N ALA A 83 -4.23 -12.08 -22.79
CA ALA A 83 -5.13 -12.41 -23.90
C ALA A 83 -6.39 -13.13 -23.37
N GLY A 84 -7.57 -12.64 -23.75
CA GLY A 84 -8.87 -13.19 -23.32
C GLY A 84 -9.33 -12.76 -21.93
N GLN A 85 -8.67 -11.78 -21.30
CA GLN A 85 -9.06 -11.17 -20.03
C GLN A 85 -9.49 -9.71 -20.20
N PRO A 86 -10.40 -9.18 -19.35
CA PRO A 86 -11.20 -9.91 -18.38
C PRO A 86 -12.21 -10.85 -19.06
N SER A 87 -12.48 -12.02 -18.47
CA SER A 87 -13.44 -12.97 -19.06
C SER A 87 -14.87 -12.57 -18.69
N GLN A 88 -15.78 -12.46 -19.66
CA GLN A 88 -17.21 -12.16 -19.41
C GLN A 88 -17.92 -13.18 -18.49
N SER A 89 -17.36 -14.39 -18.34
CA SER A 89 -17.93 -15.51 -17.59
C SER A 89 -17.52 -15.57 -16.12
N SER A 90 -16.69 -14.65 -15.62
CA SER A 90 -16.22 -14.68 -14.23
C SER A 90 -17.28 -14.10 -13.27
N GLY A 91 -18.41 -14.79 -13.13
CA GLY A 91 -19.48 -14.43 -12.18
C GLY A 91 -19.08 -14.44 -10.69
N SER A 92 -17.78 -14.51 -10.36
CA SER A 92 -17.23 -14.49 -9.01
C SER A 92 -15.77 -13.98 -8.93
N GLY A 93 -15.20 -13.43 -10.02
CA GLY A 93 -13.77 -13.13 -10.14
C GLY A 93 -13.49 -11.63 -10.27
N ASP A 94 -13.74 -10.87 -9.21
CA ASP A 94 -13.63 -9.41 -9.22
C ASP A 94 -12.22 -8.88 -8.90
N CYS A 95 -11.33 -9.77 -8.45
CA CYS A 95 -9.98 -9.43 -8.02
C CYS A 95 -8.97 -9.69 -9.13
N VAL A 96 -7.97 -8.81 -9.22
CA VAL A 96 -7.00 -8.83 -10.31
C VAL A 96 -5.62 -9.17 -9.79
N GLY A 97 -5.02 -10.16 -10.44
CA GLY A 97 -3.65 -10.60 -10.17
C GLY A 97 -2.73 -10.36 -11.37
N MET A 98 -1.51 -9.93 -11.09
CA MET A 98 -0.41 -9.87 -12.04
C MET A 98 0.29 -11.24 -12.14
N SER A 99 0.50 -11.72 -13.37
CA SER A 99 1.24 -12.95 -13.67
C SER A 99 2.72 -12.67 -13.90
N THR A 100 3.59 -13.31 -13.13
CA THR A 100 5.05 -13.16 -13.32
C THR A 100 5.60 -14.00 -14.47
N THR A 101 4.86 -15.00 -14.90
CA THR A 101 5.24 -15.87 -16.04
C THR A 101 4.74 -15.36 -17.37
N ASP A 102 3.85 -14.36 -17.37
CA ASP A 102 3.30 -13.71 -18.56
C ASP A 102 3.66 -12.23 -18.59
N SER A 103 4.93 -11.89 -18.36
CA SER A 103 5.45 -10.51 -18.50
C SER A 103 4.64 -9.43 -17.74
N GLY A 104 4.18 -9.75 -16.54
CA GLY A 104 3.39 -8.85 -15.70
C GLY A 104 1.95 -8.65 -16.17
N LYS A 105 1.43 -9.47 -17.09
CA LYS A 105 0.05 -9.41 -17.58
C LYS A 105 -0.96 -9.73 -16.50
N TRP A 106 -2.14 -9.13 -16.60
CA TRP A 106 -3.18 -9.21 -15.59
C TRP A 106 -4.25 -10.22 -15.97
N ALA A 107 -4.83 -10.89 -14.98
CA ALA A 107 -6.00 -11.73 -15.15
C ALA A 107 -6.92 -11.61 -13.94
N GLN A 108 -8.20 -11.92 -14.18
CA GLN A 108 -9.19 -12.03 -13.11
C GLN A 108 -9.01 -13.35 -12.36
N TYR A 109 -9.17 -13.28 -11.06
CA TYR A 109 -9.09 -14.41 -10.13
C TYR A 109 -10.21 -14.31 -9.10
N SER A 110 -10.60 -15.46 -8.55
CA SER A 110 -11.47 -15.46 -7.36
C SER A 110 -10.76 -14.73 -6.22
N CYS A 111 -11.45 -13.78 -5.59
CA CYS A 111 -10.92 -12.98 -4.48
C CYS A 111 -10.51 -13.82 -3.26
N ASP A 112 -11.03 -15.03 -3.15
CA ASP A 112 -10.77 -15.99 -2.06
C ASP A 112 -9.48 -16.81 -2.29
N LEU A 113 -8.83 -16.66 -3.46
CA LEU A 113 -7.54 -17.28 -3.68
C LEU A 113 -6.48 -16.64 -2.78
N GLN A 114 -5.70 -17.47 -2.11
CA GLN A 114 -4.56 -16.99 -1.34
C GLN A 114 -3.37 -16.80 -2.27
N GLN A 115 -2.95 -15.55 -2.43
CA GLN A 115 -1.83 -15.21 -3.29
C GLN A 115 -0.88 -14.23 -2.58
N PRO A 116 0.43 -14.27 -2.90
CA PRO A 116 1.33 -13.18 -2.59
C PRO A 116 0.82 -11.86 -3.18
N PHE A 117 1.30 -10.74 -2.67
CA PHE A 117 0.77 -9.43 -3.07
C PHE A 117 1.83 -8.33 -3.01
N ILE A 118 1.53 -7.21 -3.66
CA ILE A 118 2.39 -6.02 -3.66
C ILE A 118 1.72 -4.92 -2.86
N CYS A 119 2.47 -4.29 -1.96
CA CYS A 119 2.08 -3.01 -1.39
C CYS A 119 2.84 -1.88 -2.07
N TYR A 120 2.30 -0.67 -2.05
CA TYR A 120 3.05 0.54 -2.41
C TYR A 120 3.13 1.53 -1.24
N GLY A 121 4.10 2.44 -1.35
CA GLY A 121 4.32 3.52 -0.41
C GLY A 121 5.33 3.18 0.66
N ASP A 122 5.51 4.10 1.60
CA ASP A 122 6.47 3.92 2.66
C ASP A 122 5.96 2.97 3.73
N ALA A 123 6.88 2.20 4.34
CA ALA A 123 6.55 1.43 5.52
C ALA A 123 6.01 2.38 6.59
N LYS A 124 4.76 2.13 7.01
CA LYS A 124 4.16 2.72 8.20
C LYS A 124 4.87 2.09 9.39
N PHE A 125 6.08 2.57 9.67
CA PHE A 125 6.71 2.32 10.95
C PHE A 125 5.80 2.99 11.99
N ILE A 126 4.90 2.23 12.62
CA ILE A 126 4.52 2.56 13.98
C ILE A 126 5.81 2.35 14.77
N LYS A 127 6.66 3.40 14.84
CA LYS A 127 7.79 3.43 15.76
C LYS A 127 7.18 3.35 17.15
N LYS A 128 7.05 2.13 17.69
CA LYS A 128 6.77 1.93 19.12
C LYS A 128 8.02 2.38 19.87
N GLN A 129 8.11 3.68 20.11
CA GLN A 129 9.15 4.26 20.94
C GLN A 129 8.70 4.15 22.39
N ILE A 130 9.34 3.27 23.15
CA ILE A 130 9.11 3.17 24.60
C ILE A 130 9.85 4.34 25.25
N ILE A 131 9.13 5.43 25.51
CA ILE A 131 9.68 6.59 26.21
C ILE A 131 9.64 6.30 27.70
N ARG A 132 10.82 6.12 28.31
CA ARG A 132 10.96 5.97 29.77
C ARG A 132 11.08 7.35 30.40
N LEU A 133 9.97 7.87 30.89
CA LEU A 133 9.94 9.15 31.61
C LEU A 133 10.25 8.94 33.09
N LYS A 134 11.23 9.67 33.61
CA LYS A 134 11.52 9.72 35.05
C LYS A 134 10.92 11.01 35.60
N LEU A 135 9.73 10.92 36.17
CA LEU A 135 9.09 12.04 36.83
C LEU A 135 9.60 12.16 38.27
N SER A 136 9.94 13.37 38.69
CA SER A 136 10.23 13.68 40.09
C SER A 136 9.16 14.63 40.60
N CYS A 137 8.48 14.24 41.68
CA CYS A 137 7.39 14.99 42.27
C CYS A 137 7.67 15.21 43.74
N TYR A 138 7.56 16.46 44.21
CA TYR A 138 7.68 16.82 45.62
C TYR A 138 6.27 16.99 46.21
N GLY A 139 5.58 15.87 46.48
CA GLY A 139 4.22 15.87 47.07
C GLY A 139 3.29 14.77 46.55
N LYS A 140 1.98 14.88 46.84
CA LYS A 140 0.93 14.01 46.27
C LYS A 140 0.64 14.43 44.84
N CYS A 141 1.24 13.74 43.86
CA CYS A 141 0.89 13.89 42.46
C CYS A 141 0.03 12.70 42.00
N THR A 142 -1.03 13.00 41.27
CA THR A 142 -1.83 11.99 40.57
C THR A 142 -1.68 12.24 39.07
N LEU A 143 -1.78 11.18 38.24
CA LEU A 143 -1.67 11.31 36.78
C LEU A 143 -2.79 12.17 36.15
N ASN A 144 -3.80 12.54 36.94
CA ASN A 144 -4.90 13.39 36.54
C ASN A 144 -4.69 14.87 36.92
N ASP A 145 -3.56 15.19 37.55
CA ASP A 145 -3.18 16.57 37.83
C ASP A 145 -2.86 17.31 36.51
N PRO A 146 -3.53 18.43 36.21
CA PRO A 146 -3.34 19.16 34.96
C PRO A 146 -1.90 19.65 34.74
N SER A 147 -1.20 20.05 35.80
CA SER A 147 0.20 20.49 35.72
C SER A 147 1.13 19.32 35.41
N LEU A 148 0.81 18.13 35.93
CA LEU A 148 1.56 16.91 35.65
C LEU A 148 1.32 16.41 34.22
N GLN A 149 0.06 16.45 33.74
CA GLN A 149 -0.29 16.07 32.37
C GLN A 149 0.40 16.97 31.35
N MET A 150 0.45 18.27 31.60
CA MET A 150 1.15 19.21 30.72
C MET A 150 2.66 18.99 30.71
N ALA A 151 3.27 18.70 31.87
CA ALA A 151 4.69 18.34 31.94
C ALA A 151 4.99 17.03 31.17
N ILE A 152 4.13 16.01 31.33
CA ILE A 152 4.24 14.75 30.59
C ILE A 152 4.10 14.99 29.07
N LEU A 153 3.11 15.77 28.65
CA LEU A 153 2.88 16.09 27.23
C LEU A 153 4.08 16.82 26.61
N ASN A 154 4.68 17.76 27.34
CA ASN A 154 5.88 18.46 26.87
C ASN A 154 7.08 17.52 26.71
N GLU A 155 7.35 16.67 27.71
CA GLU A 155 8.46 15.70 27.65
C GLU A 155 8.27 14.67 26.53
N VAL A 156 7.05 14.14 26.36
CA VAL A 156 6.72 13.25 25.23
C VAL A 156 6.95 13.96 23.89
N CYS A 157 6.50 15.21 23.76
CA CYS A 157 6.72 16.00 22.54
C CYS A 157 8.21 16.23 22.25
N ILE A 158 9.04 16.44 23.26
CA ILE A 158 10.49 16.61 23.11
C ILE A 158 11.14 15.31 22.63
N CYS A 159 10.82 14.17 23.25
CA CYS A 159 11.39 12.87 22.88
C CYS A 159 10.98 12.42 21.47
N LEU A 160 9.77 12.76 21.01
CA LEU A 160 9.29 12.42 19.66
C LEU A 160 9.93 13.27 18.54
N LYS A 161 10.46 14.47 18.87
CA LYS A 161 11.09 15.38 17.90
C LYS A 161 12.58 15.14 17.67
N GLN A 162 13.23 14.26 18.43
CA GLN A 162 14.66 14.00 18.26
C GLN A 162 14.89 12.97 17.14
N PRO A 163 15.63 13.31 16.07
CA PRO A 163 16.12 12.33 15.12
C PRO A 163 17.26 11.52 15.77
N PHE A 164 17.28 10.22 15.53
CA PHE A 164 18.41 9.36 15.88
C PHE A 164 19.61 9.65 14.99
#